data_AF-A0ABD5F8U7-F1
#
_entry.id   AF-A0ABD5F8U7-F1
#
_cell.length_a   1.000
_cell.length_b   1.000
_cell.length_c   1.000
_cell.angle_alpha   90.00
_cell.angle_beta   90.00
_cell.angle_gamma   90.00
#
_symmetry.space_group_name_H-M   'P 1'
#
loop_
_entity.id
_entity.type
_entity.pdbx_description
1 polymer ?
#
loop_
_entity_poly.entity_id
_entity_poly.type
_entity_poly.pdbx_seq_one_letter_code
_entity_poly.pdbx_strand_id
1 'polypeptide(L)'
;MKKYEQAFDDYKKGLKYREIAEKYDVSISTVKSWKSRYWSKEKVATKDATIPNNKGAPESNKNAVTHGFFANWLPSETLEIMNEVATFKPEDILWNNIMIQYTAIIRAQKIMYVAYDDSLSKEVSKWSSSEGGSSEEYAIQYAWDKQANFMNAQSRAMSTLANLIKQFVSIADEQDERRKKLELMSTQVDLAKAQLKQLDDGYDPTEEQTIIVDDIPVIESEVESNGNESQDEASD
;
A
#
# COMPACT_ATOMS: atom_id res chain seq x y z
N MET A 1 -10.48 -53.51 40.16
CA MET A 1 -9.91 -54.03 38.90
C MET A 1 -10.60 -53.32 37.75
N LYS A 2 -9.87 -52.91 36.71
CA LYS A 2 -10.49 -52.16 35.60
C LYS A 2 -11.21 -53.13 34.66
N LYS A 3 -12.33 -52.71 34.05
CA LYS A 3 -13.17 -53.57 33.19
C LYS A 3 -12.37 -54.24 32.05
N TYR A 4 -11.39 -53.54 31.47
CA TYR A 4 -10.56 -54.06 30.39
C TYR A 4 -9.53 -55.11 30.83
N GLU A 5 -9.18 -55.19 32.12
CA GLU A 5 -8.28 -56.21 32.68
C GLU A 5 -9.03 -57.52 32.86
N GLN A 6 -10.25 -57.45 33.43
CA GLN A 6 -11.11 -58.62 33.60
C GLN A 6 -11.58 -59.18 32.25
N ALA A 7 -11.90 -58.30 31.30
CA ALA A 7 -12.21 -58.68 29.92
C ALA A 7 -11.02 -59.35 29.20
N PHE A 8 -9.77 -59.05 29.58
CA PHE A 8 -8.59 -59.73 29.04
C PHE A 8 -8.46 -61.15 29.56
N ASP A 9 -8.74 -61.37 30.84
CA ASP A 9 -8.72 -62.70 31.45
C ASP A 9 -9.83 -63.60 30.87
N ASP A 10 -11.03 -63.04 30.65
CA ASP A 10 -12.11 -63.74 29.96
C ASP A 10 -11.76 -64.07 28.49
N TYR A 11 -11.08 -63.15 27.80
CA TYR A 11 -10.55 -63.43 26.46
C TYR A 11 -9.50 -64.55 26.47
N LYS A 12 -8.60 -64.58 27.47
CA LYS A 12 -7.63 -65.69 27.64
C LYS A 12 -8.28 -67.04 27.93
N LYS A 13 -9.45 -67.03 28.57
CA LYS A 13 -10.28 -68.23 28.81
C LYS A 13 -11.02 -68.71 27.55
N GLY A 14 -10.90 -68.00 26.43
CA GLY A 14 -11.46 -68.39 25.14
C GLY A 14 -12.81 -67.77 24.79
N LEU A 15 -13.33 -66.82 25.60
CA LEU A 15 -14.58 -66.13 25.29
C LEU A 15 -14.42 -65.24 24.05
N LYS A 16 -15.43 -65.22 23.19
CA LYS A 16 -15.45 -64.37 21.99
C LYS A 16 -15.77 -62.93 22.38
N TYR A 17 -15.34 -61.96 21.57
CA TYR A 17 -15.58 -60.52 21.84
C TYR A 17 -17.07 -60.15 21.96
N ARG A 18 -17.97 -60.92 21.33
CA ARG A 18 -19.41 -60.72 21.46
C ARG A 18 -19.91 -61.09 22.87
N GLU A 19 -19.43 -62.21 23.42
CA GLU A 19 -19.80 -62.69 24.75
C GLU A 19 -19.21 -61.78 25.85
N ILE A 20 -18.00 -61.27 25.63
CA ILE A 20 -17.37 -60.27 26.51
C ILE A 20 -18.16 -58.95 26.45
N ALA A 21 -18.57 -58.51 25.26
CA ALA A 21 -19.39 -57.31 25.10
C ALA A 21 -20.70 -57.40 25.90
N GLU A 22 -21.40 -58.53 25.80
CA GLU A 22 -22.64 -58.80 26.51
C GLU A 22 -22.44 -58.91 28.04
N LYS A 23 -21.40 -59.63 28.48
CA LYS A 23 -21.07 -59.80 29.91
C LYS A 23 -20.76 -58.49 30.64
N TYR A 24 -20.11 -57.55 29.95
CA TYR A 24 -19.69 -56.27 30.54
C TYR A 24 -20.62 -55.10 30.16
N ASP A 25 -21.72 -55.37 29.45
CA ASP A 25 -22.67 -54.40 28.91
C ASP A 25 -21.97 -53.26 28.14
N VAL A 26 -21.11 -53.65 27.19
CA VAL A 26 -20.36 -52.74 26.33
C VAL A 26 -20.50 -53.13 24.88
N SER A 27 -20.34 -52.17 23.98
CA SER A 27 -20.35 -52.46 22.54
C SER A 27 -19.14 -53.32 22.13
N ILE A 28 -19.29 -54.10 21.06
CA ILE A 28 -18.20 -54.91 20.48
C ILE A 28 -17.03 -54.00 20.03
N SER A 29 -17.29 -52.77 19.59
CA SER A 29 -16.25 -51.81 19.23
C SER A 29 -15.43 -51.36 20.45
N THR A 30 -16.04 -51.24 21.62
CA THR A 30 -15.34 -50.97 22.88
C THR A 30 -14.36 -52.09 23.23
N VAL A 31 -14.79 -53.36 23.11
CA VAL A 31 -13.91 -54.53 23.35
C VAL A 31 -12.75 -54.57 22.35
N LYS A 32 -13.01 -54.28 21.08
CA LYS A 32 -11.95 -54.16 20.04
C LYS A 32 -10.97 -53.03 20.35
N SER A 33 -11.45 -51.90 20.88
CA SER A 33 -10.61 -50.79 21.32
C SER A 33 -9.73 -51.18 22.51
N TRP A 34 -10.28 -51.90 23.50
CA TRP A 34 -9.49 -52.43 24.62
C TRP A 34 -8.38 -53.36 24.17
N LYS A 35 -8.66 -54.26 23.20
CA LYS A 35 -7.64 -55.10 22.59
C LYS A 35 -6.48 -54.28 22.04
N SER A 36 -6.80 -53.27 21.22
CA SER A 36 -5.80 -52.44 20.53
C SER A 36 -5.01 -51.54 21.46
N ARG A 37 -5.59 -51.12 22.58
CA ARG A 37 -4.98 -50.12 23.49
C ARG A 37 -4.27 -50.75 24.68
N TYR A 38 -4.77 -51.87 25.18
CA TYR A 38 -4.34 -52.43 26.47
C TYR A 38 -3.89 -53.89 26.39
N TRP A 39 -4.34 -54.68 25.40
CA TRP A 39 -3.99 -56.11 25.31
C TRP A 39 -2.80 -56.38 24.36
N SER A 40 -2.55 -55.50 23.39
CA SER A 40 -1.36 -55.56 22.53
C SER A 40 -0.15 -54.94 23.22
N LYS A 41 1.00 -55.63 23.17
CA LYS A 41 2.29 -55.10 23.66
C LYS A 41 2.87 -54.01 22.75
N GLU A 42 2.39 -53.93 21.52
CA GLU A 42 2.78 -52.91 20.55
C GLU A 42 1.93 -51.64 20.79
N LYS A 43 2.54 -50.63 21.41
CA LYS A 43 1.92 -49.32 21.58
C LYS A 43 1.84 -48.67 20.19
N VAL A 44 0.62 -48.48 19.67
CA VAL A 44 0.37 -47.76 18.40
C VAL A 44 0.66 -46.25 18.51
N ALA A 45 1.01 -45.77 19.70
CA ALA A 45 1.55 -44.43 19.87
C ALA A 45 3.00 -44.39 19.31
N THR A 46 3.15 -43.86 18.10
CA THR A 46 4.45 -43.41 17.58
C THR A 46 5.03 -42.43 18.59
N LYS A 47 6.22 -42.74 19.10
CA LYS A 47 6.93 -41.93 20.12
C LYS A 47 7.38 -40.57 19.57
N ASP A 48 7.18 -40.34 18.27
CA ASP A 48 7.54 -39.14 17.52
C ASP A 48 6.36 -38.17 17.29
N ALA A 49 5.32 -38.21 18.13
CA ALA A 49 4.24 -37.21 18.08
C ALA A 49 4.58 -35.91 18.85
N THR A 50 5.86 -35.67 19.17
CA THR A 50 6.35 -34.44 19.82
C THR A 50 7.53 -33.84 19.07
N ILE A 51 7.51 -33.88 17.74
CA ILE A 51 8.19 -32.82 16.99
C ILE A 51 7.06 -31.84 16.67
N PRO A 52 7.00 -30.64 17.29
CA PRO A 52 6.12 -29.61 16.78
C PRO A 52 6.46 -29.48 15.30
N ASN A 53 5.47 -29.65 14.45
CA ASN A 53 5.61 -29.62 13.01
C ASN A 53 6.00 -28.18 12.65
N ASN A 54 7.27 -27.82 12.87
CA ASN A 54 7.86 -26.53 12.58
C ASN A 54 8.17 -26.45 11.08
N LYS A 55 7.34 -27.11 10.27
CA LYS A 55 7.09 -26.70 8.90
C LYS A 55 6.36 -25.37 9.03
N GLY A 56 7.15 -24.31 9.18
CA GLY A 56 6.71 -23.00 8.75
C GLY A 56 6.12 -23.11 7.34
N ALA A 57 5.25 -22.17 7.02
CA ALA A 57 4.63 -22.10 5.72
C ALA A 57 5.73 -22.22 4.61
N PRO A 58 5.46 -22.91 3.49
CA PRO A 58 6.40 -23.05 2.37
C PRO A 58 7.05 -21.72 2.02
N GLU A 59 8.29 -21.72 1.51
CA GLU A 59 8.93 -20.51 0.97
C GLU A 59 7.93 -19.76 0.08
N SER A 60 7.65 -18.48 0.35
CA SER A 60 6.57 -17.62 -0.21
C SER A 60 5.15 -17.70 0.38
N ASN A 61 4.84 -18.58 1.32
CA ASN A 61 3.55 -18.60 1.99
C ASN A 61 3.61 -17.76 3.27
N LYS A 62 3.00 -16.56 3.26
CA LYS A 62 2.92 -15.70 4.43
C LYS A 62 1.83 -16.27 5.36
N ASN A 63 2.19 -16.72 6.56
CA ASN A 63 1.28 -17.26 7.58
C ASN A 63 -0.01 -16.44 7.67
N ALA A 64 -1.18 -17.06 7.44
CA ALA A 64 -2.54 -16.57 7.72
C ALA A 64 -2.68 -15.06 7.93
N VAL A 65 -2.08 -14.28 7.02
CA VAL A 65 -2.18 -12.83 7.07
C VAL A 65 -3.57 -12.55 6.52
N THR A 66 -4.32 -11.75 7.25
CA THR A 66 -5.69 -11.33 6.90
C THR A 66 -5.69 -10.39 5.69
N HIS A 67 -4.93 -10.69 4.66
CA HIS A 67 -4.90 -9.94 3.42
C HIS A 67 -5.84 -10.66 2.46
N GLY A 68 -6.90 -9.95 2.06
CA GLY A 68 -8.00 -10.49 1.26
C GLY A 68 -7.60 -10.98 -0.14
N PHE A 69 -8.60 -11.18 -0.99
CA PHE A 69 -8.49 -11.76 -2.34
C PHE A 69 -7.26 -11.31 -3.18
N PHE A 70 -6.81 -10.07 -3.02
CA PHE A 70 -5.73 -9.47 -3.80
C PHE A 70 -4.30 -9.73 -3.28
N ALA A 71 -4.14 -10.38 -2.13
CA ALA A 71 -2.83 -10.58 -1.47
C ALA A 71 -1.81 -11.37 -2.32
N ASN A 72 -2.30 -12.20 -3.22
CA ASN A 72 -1.46 -13.01 -4.10
C ASN A 72 -0.95 -12.25 -5.33
N TRP A 73 -1.52 -11.09 -5.63
CA TRP A 73 -1.30 -10.36 -6.88
C TRP A 73 -0.69 -8.98 -6.67
N LEU A 74 -0.92 -8.38 -5.50
CA LEU A 74 -0.44 -7.03 -5.20
C LEU A 74 0.67 -7.07 -4.14
N PRO A 75 1.70 -6.21 -4.26
CA PRO A 75 2.65 -5.96 -3.18
C PRO A 75 1.95 -5.52 -1.90
N SER A 76 2.57 -5.78 -0.75
CA SER A 76 1.99 -5.43 0.57
C SER A 76 1.70 -3.93 0.71
N GLU A 77 2.59 -3.08 0.21
CA GLU A 77 2.42 -1.62 0.20
C GLU A 77 1.17 -1.21 -0.57
N THR A 78 0.90 -1.84 -1.72
CA THR A 78 -0.27 -1.53 -2.55
C THR A 78 -1.56 -2.00 -1.91
N LEU A 79 -1.53 -3.11 -1.17
CA LEU A 79 -2.69 -3.61 -0.43
C LEU A 79 -3.06 -2.69 0.74
N GLU A 80 -2.06 -2.16 1.44
CA GLU A 80 -2.27 -1.21 2.54
C GLU A 80 -3.00 0.05 2.03
N ILE A 81 -2.48 0.64 0.95
CA ILE A 81 -3.11 1.80 0.29
C ILE A 81 -4.52 1.45 -0.19
N MET A 82 -4.72 0.29 -0.81
CA MET A 82 -6.05 -0.10 -1.31
C MET A 82 -7.08 -0.28 -0.19
N ASN A 83 -6.68 -0.89 0.93
CA ASN A 83 -7.57 -1.07 2.08
C ASN A 83 -7.90 0.29 2.72
N GLU A 84 -6.94 1.19 2.82
CA GLU A 84 -7.17 2.56 3.30
C GLU A 84 -8.15 3.31 2.39
N VAL A 85 -7.89 3.31 1.07
CA VAL A 85 -8.76 3.96 0.06
C VAL A 85 -10.17 3.38 0.05
N ALA A 86 -10.34 2.08 0.31
CA ALA A 86 -11.65 1.44 0.39
C ALA A 86 -12.52 1.95 1.56
N THR A 87 -11.92 2.57 2.58
CA THR A 87 -12.65 3.16 3.71
C THR A 87 -13.03 4.62 3.48
N PHE A 88 -12.43 5.28 2.48
CA PHE A 88 -12.69 6.69 2.19
C PHE A 88 -13.99 6.91 1.42
N LYS A 89 -14.59 8.08 1.65
CA LYS A 89 -15.72 8.52 0.85
C LYS A 89 -15.25 9.01 -0.52
N PRO A 90 -16.13 9.03 -1.55
CA PRO A 90 -15.77 9.52 -2.87
C PRO A 90 -15.18 10.94 -2.87
N GLU A 91 -15.66 11.81 -1.97
CA GLU A 91 -15.15 13.19 -1.82
C GLU A 91 -13.70 13.21 -1.35
N ASP A 92 -13.37 12.35 -0.37
CA ASP A 92 -12.04 12.26 0.22
C ASP A 92 -11.01 11.73 -0.78
N ILE A 93 -11.41 10.78 -1.63
CA ILE A 93 -10.56 10.25 -2.72
C ILE A 93 -10.25 11.35 -3.74
N LEU A 94 -11.25 12.11 -4.17
CA LEU A 94 -11.02 13.23 -5.10
C LEU A 94 -10.14 14.30 -4.47
N TRP A 95 -10.39 14.64 -3.20
CA TRP A 95 -9.57 15.58 -2.45
C TRP A 95 -8.10 15.17 -2.38
N ASN A 96 -7.83 13.90 -2.04
CA ASN A 96 -6.47 13.37 -1.97
C ASN A 96 -5.78 13.42 -3.34
N ASN A 97 -6.50 13.08 -4.42
CA ASN A 97 -5.97 13.18 -5.78
C ASN A 97 -5.65 14.63 -6.17
N ILE A 98 -6.50 15.59 -5.82
CA ILE A 98 -6.24 17.02 -6.03
C ILE A 98 -4.96 17.43 -5.30
N MET A 99 -4.83 17.06 -4.03
CA MET A 99 -3.66 17.38 -3.22
C MET A 99 -2.36 16.81 -3.80
N ILE A 100 -2.38 15.53 -4.21
CA ILE A 100 -1.22 14.87 -4.84
C ILE A 100 -0.85 15.59 -6.13
N GLN A 101 -1.84 15.87 -6.99
CA GLN A 101 -1.61 16.49 -8.29
C GLN A 101 -1.09 17.93 -8.16
N TYR A 102 -1.67 18.71 -7.25
CA TYR A 102 -1.24 20.08 -6.95
C TYR A 102 0.18 20.10 -6.35
N THR A 103 0.48 19.20 -5.41
CA THR A 103 1.83 19.06 -4.83
C THR A 103 2.85 18.66 -5.88
N ALA A 104 2.50 17.75 -6.79
CA ALA A 104 3.36 17.36 -7.90
C ALA A 104 3.65 18.53 -8.85
N ILE A 105 2.65 19.38 -9.14
CA ILE A 105 2.84 20.58 -9.97
C ILE A 105 3.80 21.57 -9.30
N ILE A 106 3.61 21.87 -8.01
CA ILE A 106 4.52 22.77 -7.27
C ILE A 106 5.94 22.20 -7.24
N ARG A 107 6.08 20.91 -6.93
CA ARG A 107 7.39 20.25 -6.91
C ARG A 107 8.06 20.30 -8.29
N ALA A 108 7.31 20.07 -9.35
CA ALA A 108 7.81 20.14 -10.72
C ALA A 108 8.28 21.57 -11.08
N GLN A 109 7.53 22.61 -10.67
CA GLN A 109 7.95 24.01 -10.83
C GLN A 109 9.27 24.31 -10.12
N LYS A 110 9.43 23.86 -8.87
CA LYS A 110 10.67 24.04 -8.10
C LYS A 110 11.87 23.33 -8.73
N ILE A 111 11.68 22.13 -9.26
CA ILE A 111 12.74 21.36 -9.91
C ILE A 111 13.12 21.98 -11.27
N MET A 112 12.15 22.49 -12.02
CA MET A 112 12.41 23.12 -13.31
C MET A 112 13.17 24.44 -13.16
N TYR A 113 12.90 25.24 -12.13
CA TYR A 113 13.53 26.54 -11.90
C TYR A 113 15.05 26.46 -11.58
N VAL A 114 15.69 25.32 -11.81
CA VAL A 114 17.14 25.16 -11.72
C VAL A 114 17.79 25.88 -12.90
N ALA A 115 18.36 27.05 -12.60
CA ALA A 115 19.06 27.94 -13.52
C ALA A 115 20.11 27.20 -14.37
N TYR A 116 19.83 26.99 -15.65
CA TYR A 116 20.85 26.68 -16.64
C TYR A 116 20.52 27.32 -17.99
N ASP A 117 21.21 28.42 -18.20
CA ASP A 117 21.35 29.27 -19.38
C ASP A 117 21.72 28.51 -20.68
N ASP A 118 22.47 27.40 -20.64
CA ASP A 118 22.85 26.69 -21.89
C ASP A 118 23.05 25.17 -21.73
N SER A 119 22.28 24.52 -20.85
CA SER A 119 22.51 23.10 -20.51
C SER A 119 22.02 22.10 -21.57
N LEU A 120 22.96 21.65 -22.39
CA LEU A 120 22.79 20.45 -23.20
C LEU A 120 22.79 19.21 -22.29
N SER A 121 21.70 18.43 -22.26
CA SER A 121 21.76 17.08 -21.67
C SER A 121 22.08 16.07 -22.75
N LYS A 122 23.07 15.21 -22.48
CA LYS A 122 23.44 14.08 -23.33
C LYS A 122 23.09 12.80 -22.58
N GLU A 123 22.22 12.00 -23.17
CA GLU A 123 21.90 10.66 -22.68
C GLU A 123 22.29 9.63 -23.75
N VAL A 124 22.88 8.50 -23.36
CA VAL A 124 23.24 7.43 -24.29
C VAL A 124 21.94 6.82 -24.82
N SER A 125 21.59 7.11 -26.06
CA SER A 125 20.33 6.65 -26.67
C SER A 125 20.44 5.25 -27.24
N LYS A 126 21.66 4.82 -27.59
CA LYS A 126 21.90 3.49 -28.17
C LYS A 126 23.33 3.04 -27.96
N TRP A 127 23.48 1.85 -27.40
CA TRP A 127 24.75 1.12 -27.38
C TRP A 127 24.67 -0.01 -28.38
N SER A 128 25.70 -0.15 -29.22
CA SER A 128 25.85 -1.32 -30.08
C SER A 128 27.28 -1.82 -30.02
N SER A 129 27.44 -3.14 -29.96
CA SER A 129 28.75 -3.80 -29.94
C SER A 129 28.81 -4.82 -31.06
N SER A 130 29.88 -4.76 -31.84
CA SER A 130 30.17 -5.65 -32.96
C SER A 130 31.62 -6.10 -32.94
N GLU A 131 31.95 -7.10 -33.74
CA GLU A 131 33.31 -7.69 -33.81
C GLU A 131 34.37 -6.70 -34.31
N GLY A 132 33.95 -5.60 -34.95
CA GLY A 132 34.80 -4.47 -35.36
C GLY A 132 34.87 -3.31 -34.36
N GLY A 133 34.22 -3.41 -33.20
CA GLY A 133 34.20 -2.37 -32.15
C GLY A 133 32.79 -2.04 -31.66
N SER A 134 32.74 -1.22 -30.61
CA SER A 134 31.51 -0.70 -30.01
C SER A 134 31.27 0.77 -30.35
N SER A 135 30.01 1.15 -30.50
CA SER A 135 29.58 2.53 -30.79
C SER A 135 28.48 2.97 -29.82
N GLU A 136 28.63 4.20 -29.32
CA GLU A 136 27.64 4.93 -28.53
C GLU A 136 27.01 6.02 -29.40
N GLU A 137 25.69 6.01 -29.51
CA GLU A 137 24.92 7.16 -30.00
C GLU A 137 24.34 7.92 -28.80
N TYR A 138 24.48 9.25 -28.80
CA TYR A 138 23.96 10.13 -27.76
C TYR A 138 22.74 10.89 -28.28
N ALA A 139 21.62 10.84 -27.55
CA ALA A 139 20.52 11.78 -27.75
C ALA A 139 20.86 13.09 -27.04
N ILE A 140 20.74 14.19 -27.77
CA ILE A 140 20.99 15.53 -27.30
C ILE A 140 19.63 16.20 -27.09
N GLN A 141 19.34 16.59 -25.84
CA GLN A 141 18.18 17.42 -25.53
C GLN A 141 18.64 18.85 -25.21
N TYR A 142 18.18 19.81 -26.02
CA TYR A 142 18.44 21.22 -25.83
C TYR A 142 17.60 21.80 -24.70
N ALA A 143 18.07 22.88 -24.08
CA ALA A 143 17.38 23.55 -22.98
C ALA A 143 15.96 24.00 -23.36
N TRP A 144 15.78 24.57 -24.56
CA TRP A 144 14.48 25.01 -25.06
C TRP A 144 13.49 23.85 -25.30
N ASP A 145 13.98 22.67 -25.73
CA ASP A 145 13.14 21.48 -25.95
C ASP A 145 12.66 20.91 -24.61
N LYS A 146 13.55 20.84 -23.60
CA LYS A 146 13.17 20.46 -22.24
C LYS A 146 12.13 21.42 -21.66
N GLN A 147 12.31 22.72 -21.87
CA GLN A 147 11.38 23.75 -21.41
C GLN A 147 10.01 23.58 -22.08
N ALA A 148 9.97 23.43 -23.40
CA ALA A 148 8.73 23.20 -24.15
C ALA A 148 8.02 21.91 -23.70
N ASN A 149 8.77 20.82 -23.50
CA ASN A 149 8.22 19.55 -23.00
C ASN A 149 7.66 19.68 -21.59
N PHE A 150 8.37 20.38 -20.70
CA PHE A 150 7.88 20.67 -19.36
C PHE A 150 6.60 21.51 -19.41
N MET A 151 6.58 22.61 -20.16
CA MET A 151 5.42 23.49 -20.30
C MET A 151 4.19 22.73 -20.80
N ASN A 152 4.38 21.85 -21.79
CA ASN A 152 3.34 20.96 -22.28
C ASN A 152 2.85 19.98 -21.20
N ALA A 153 3.76 19.36 -20.46
CA ALA A 153 3.41 18.44 -19.37
C ALA A 153 2.67 19.16 -18.23
N GLN A 154 3.11 20.36 -17.88
CA GLN A 154 2.50 21.20 -16.85
C GLN A 154 1.10 21.66 -17.25
N SER A 155 0.90 22.13 -18.49
CA SER A 155 -0.41 22.51 -19.02
C SER A 155 -1.43 21.36 -18.94
N ARG A 156 -1.00 20.13 -19.28
CA ARG A 156 -1.82 18.92 -19.14
C ARG A 156 -2.13 18.63 -17.67
N ALA A 157 -1.14 18.67 -16.79
CA ALA A 157 -1.32 18.43 -15.36
C ALA A 157 -2.29 19.44 -14.72
N MET A 158 -2.20 20.73 -15.08
CA MET A 158 -3.11 21.79 -14.64
C MET A 158 -4.53 21.59 -15.16
N SER A 159 -4.68 21.09 -16.39
CA SER A 159 -6.00 20.74 -16.96
C SER A 159 -6.64 19.58 -16.21
N THR A 160 -5.87 18.55 -15.88
CA THR A 160 -6.33 17.44 -15.02
C THR A 160 -6.74 17.95 -13.64
N LEU A 161 -5.92 18.80 -13.01
CA LEU A 161 -6.23 19.40 -11.71
C LEU A 161 -7.54 20.19 -11.76
N ALA A 162 -7.73 21.05 -12.75
CA ALA A 162 -8.98 21.81 -12.92
C ALA A 162 -10.21 20.89 -13.06
N ASN A 163 -10.07 19.78 -13.79
CA ASN A 163 -11.14 18.78 -13.91
C ASN A 163 -11.43 18.06 -12.59
N LEU A 164 -10.40 17.67 -11.83
CA LEU A 164 -10.58 17.05 -10.52
C LEU A 164 -11.27 18.00 -9.54
N ILE A 165 -10.87 19.28 -9.52
CA ILE A 165 -11.52 20.34 -8.72
C ILE A 165 -12.99 20.45 -9.09
N LYS A 166 -13.31 20.48 -10.39
CA LYS A 166 -14.71 20.52 -10.87
C LYS A 166 -15.52 19.31 -10.42
N GLN A 167 -14.94 18.11 -10.48
CA GLN A 167 -15.60 16.89 -9.99
C GLN A 167 -15.83 16.95 -8.48
N PHE A 168 -14.83 17.37 -7.71
CA PHE A 168 -14.97 17.52 -6.26
C PHE A 168 -16.07 18.51 -5.90
N VAL A 169 -16.08 19.71 -6.50
CA VAL A 169 -17.12 20.73 -6.24
C VAL A 169 -18.53 20.21 -6.61
N SER A 170 -18.65 19.31 -7.59
CA SER A 170 -19.95 18.74 -7.96
C SER A 170 -20.51 17.72 -6.96
N ILE A 171 -19.64 17.03 -6.20
CA ILE A 171 -20.05 15.99 -5.25
C ILE A 171 -19.98 16.44 -3.78
N ALA A 172 -19.09 17.38 -3.46
CA ALA A 172 -18.89 17.87 -2.11
C ALA A 172 -20.04 18.77 -1.67
N ASP A 173 -20.33 18.78 -0.38
CA ASP A 173 -21.34 19.69 0.20
C ASP A 173 -20.94 21.16 0.06
N GLU A 174 -21.94 22.05 0.03
CA GLU A 174 -21.71 23.49 -0.20
C GLU A 174 -20.94 24.16 0.94
N GLN A 175 -21.08 23.63 2.16
CA GLN A 175 -20.40 24.13 3.37
C GLN A 175 -19.07 23.41 3.65
N ASP A 176 -18.58 22.58 2.72
CA ASP A 176 -17.32 21.88 2.88
C ASP A 176 -16.15 22.87 2.94
N GLU A 177 -15.42 22.88 4.06
CA GLU A 177 -14.29 23.76 4.30
C GLU A 177 -13.20 23.63 3.23
N ARG A 178 -13.07 22.45 2.60
CA ARG A 178 -12.10 22.19 1.53
C ARG A 178 -12.36 23.04 0.30
N ARG A 179 -13.59 23.50 0.05
CA ARG A 179 -13.92 24.39 -1.08
C ARG A 179 -13.17 25.72 -1.02
N LYS A 180 -12.98 26.29 0.17
CA LYS A 180 -12.18 27.52 0.36
C LYS A 180 -10.73 27.31 -0.06
N LYS A 181 -10.17 26.14 0.29
CA LYS A 181 -8.81 25.76 -0.11
C LYS A 181 -8.70 25.51 -1.61
N LEU A 182 -9.72 24.96 -2.25
CA LEU A 182 -9.79 24.80 -3.71
C LEU A 182 -9.83 26.12 -4.46
N GLU A 183 -10.52 27.12 -3.93
CA GLU A 183 -10.53 28.46 -4.52
C GLU A 183 -9.12 29.05 -4.58
N LEU A 184 -8.37 28.95 -3.48
CA LEU A 184 -6.97 29.38 -3.42
C LEU A 184 -6.08 28.58 -4.38
N MET A 185 -6.25 27.25 -4.46
CA MET A 185 -5.49 26.43 -5.41
C MET A 185 -5.84 26.77 -6.87
N SER A 186 -7.11 27.00 -7.17
CA SER A 186 -7.56 27.35 -8.52
C SER A 186 -6.98 28.67 -8.97
N THR A 187 -6.99 29.70 -8.11
CA THR A 187 -6.42 31.01 -8.44
C THR A 187 -4.92 30.92 -8.70
N GLN A 188 -4.18 30.13 -7.91
CA GLN A 188 -2.76 29.89 -8.14
C GLN A 188 -2.49 29.13 -9.45
N VAL A 189 -3.31 28.14 -9.78
CA VAL A 189 -3.20 27.42 -11.06
C VAL A 189 -3.47 28.35 -12.23
N ASP A 190 -4.46 29.23 -12.12
CA ASP A 190 -4.81 30.17 -13.19
C ASP A 190 -3.74 31.26 -13.35
N LEU A 191 -3.14 31.73 -12.24
CA LEU A 191 -1.96 32.59 -12.26
C LEU A 191 -0.79 31.89 -12.96
N ALA A 192 -0.51 30.64 -12.62
CA ALA A 192 0.57 29.88 -13.23
C ALA A 192 0.33 29.62 -14.72
N LYS A 193 -0.92 29.36 -15.14
CA LYS A 193 -1.30 29.30 -16.57
C LYS A 193 -1.10 30.65 -17.28
N ALA A 194 -1.41 31.76 -16.63
CA ALA A 194 -1.22 33.08 -17.20
C ALA A 194 0.27 33.41 -17.38
N GLN A 195 1.11 33.07 -16.40
CA GLN A 195 2.57 33.17 -16.50
C GLN A 195 3.11 32.29 -17.64
N LEU A 196 2.60 31.06 -17.76
CA LEU A 196 2.96 30.16 -18.84
C LEU A 196 2.66 30.75 -20.23
N LYS A 197 1.51 31.41 -20.38
CA LYS A 197 1.14 32.07 -21.66
C LYS A 197 2.02 33.28 -21.98
N GLN A 198 2.43 34.06 -20.98
CA GLN A 198 3.34 35.19 -21.19
C GLN A 198 4.71 34.75 -21.71
N LEU A 199 5.16 33.54 -21.36
CA LEU A 199 6.38 32.93 -21.89
C LEU A 199 6.24 32.44 -23.34
N ASP A 200 5.01 32.26 -23.85
CA ASP A 200 4.71 31.79 -25.22
C ASP A 200 4.63 32.96 -26.22
N ASP A 201 4.17 34.15 -25.77
CA ASP A 201 3.92 35.32 -26.62
C ASP A 201 5.14 36.25 -26.86
N GLY A 202 6.36 35.86 -26.44
CA GLY A 202 7.54 36.72 -26.66
C GLY A 202 8.86 36.15 -26.15
N TYR A 203 9.43 35.20 -26.88
CA TYR A 203 10.82 34.77 -26.65
C TYR A 203 11.79 35.78 -27.31
N ASP A 204 12.21 36.80 -26.56
CA ASP A 204 13.40 37.61 -26.86
C ASP A 204 14.58 37.08 -26.01
N PRO A 205 15.64 36.51 -26.62
CA PRO A 205 16.79 35.95 -25.89
C PRO A 205 17.60 36.99 -25.10
N THR A 206 17.30 38.28 -25.23
CA THR A 206 18.10 39.37 -24.65
C THR A 206 17.51 40.00 -23.39
N GLU A 207 16.28 39.66 -23.00
CA GLU A 207 15.65 40.18 -21.79
C GLU A 207 15.82 39.20 -20.62
N GLU A 208 16.58 39.60 -19.59
CA GLU A 208 16.59 38.93 -18.29
C GLU A 208 15.16 38.91 -17.74
N GLN A 209 14.58 37.71 -17.65
CA GLN A 209 13.25 37.54 -17.09
C GLN A 209 13.26 37.92 -15.61
N THR A 210 12.47 38.94 -15.25
CA THR A 210 12.32 39.35 -13.85
C THR A 210 11.51 38.33 -13.08
N ILE A 211 12.16 37.70 -12.12
CA ILE A 211 11.59 36.69 -11.25
C ILE A 211 10.95 37.39 -10.06
N ILE A 212 9.63 37.30 -9.93
CA ILE A 212 8.95 37.73 -8.71
C ILE A 212 9.09 36.60 -7.70
N VAL A 213 9.83 36.88 -6.62
CA VAL A 213 10.02 36.01 -5.45
C VAL A 213 8.67 35.76 -4.77
N ASP A 214 8.36 34.51 -4.46
CA ASP A 214 7.17 34.08 -3.69
C ASP A 214 7.20 34.70 -2.28
N ASP A 215 6.68 35.92 -2.12
CA ASP A 215 6.29 36.47 -0.82
C ASP A 215 4.82 36.13 -0.55
N ILE A 216 4.52 34.85 -0.27
CA ILE A 216 3.24 34.46 0.36
C ILE A 216 3.54 33.61 1.59
N PRO A 217 3.10 34.02 2.79
CA PRO A 217 3.40 33.33 4.03
C PRO A 217 2.84 31.91 4.00
N VAL A 218 3.70 30.94 4.29
CA VAL A 218 3.31 29.58 4.66
C VAL A 218 2.49 29.71 5.94
N ILE A 219 1.17 29.58 5.84
CA ILE A 219 0.33 29.42 7.02
C ILE A 219 0.48 27.96 7.45
N GLU A 220 1.35 27.73 8.43
CA GLU A 220 1.36 26.49 9.19
C GLU A 220 -0.03 26.35 9.82
N SER A 221 -0.78 25.34 9.39
CA SER A 221 -2.02 24.97 10.07
C SER A 221 -1.65 24.35 11.41
N GLU A 222 -1.75 25.13 12.48
CA GLU A 222 -1.78 24.59 13.84
C GLU A 222 -2.96 23.62 13.93
N VAL A 223 -2.64 22.33 13.90
CA VAL A 223 -3.58 21.29 14.33
C VAL A 223 -3.55 21.33 15.85
N GLU A 224 -4.40 22.18 16.44
CA GLU A 224 -4.70 22.14 17.87
C GLU A 224 -5.26 20.76 18.22
N SER A 225 -4.43 19.94 18.84
CA SER A 225 -4.84 18.74 19.57
C SER A 225 -5.61 19.19 20.82
N ASN A 226 -6.92 19.39 20.67
CA ASN A 226 -7.84 19.48 21.80
C ASN A 226 -7.93 18.12 22.52
N GLY A 227 -7.14 17.97 23.57
CA GLY A 227 -7.31 16.98 24.62
C GLY A 227 -7.53 17.68 25.96
N ASN A 228 -8.76 18.12 26.20
CA ASN A 228 -9.27 18.39 27.56
C ASN A 228 -9.36 17.01 28.27
N GLU A 229 -9.03 16.83 29.55
CA GLU A 229 -9.80 17.38 30.67
C GLU A 229 -9.11 17.11 32.03
N SER A 230 -9.35 18.04 32.97
CA SER A 230 -9.42 17.90 34.45
C SER A 230 -8.14 17.55 35.22
N GLN A 231 -7.52 18.52 35.90
CA GLN A 231 -7.81 18.95 37.29
C GLN A 231 -7.55 17.86 38.33
N ASP A 232 -6.52 18.05 39.16
CA ASP A 232 -6.74 18.16 40.60
C ASP A 232 -5.62 18.96 41.27
N GLU A 233 -6.07 19.81 42.19
CA GLU A 233 -5.35 20.90 42.84
C GLU A 233 -4.44 20.46 44.00
N ALA A 234 -3.70 21.47 44.48
CA ALA A 234 -3.23 21.67 45.84
C ALA A 234 -1.82 21.13 46.19
N SER A 235 -0.87 22.05 46.05
CA SER A 235 0.25 22.20 46.96
C SER A 235 -0.21 22.95 48.23
N ASP A 236 -0.25 22.27 49.36
CA ASP A 236 0.36 22.66 50.65
C ASP A 236 0.29 21.51 51.67
#